data_AF-A0A1E7J010-F1
#
_entry.id   AF-A0A1E7J010-F1
#
_cell.length_a   1.000
_cell.length_b   1.000
_cell.length_c   1.000
_cell.angle_alpha   90.00
_cell.angle_beta   90.00
_cell.angle_gamma   90.00
#
_symmetry.space_group_name_H-M   'P 1'
#
loop_
_entity.id
_entity.type
_entity.pdbx_description
1 polymer ?
#
loop_
_entity_poly.entity_id
_entity_poly.type
_entity_poly.pdbx_seq_one_letter_code
_entity_poly.pdbx_strand_id
1 'polypeptide(L)' 'MNTTITDIYKGWTISVSAKDNQCSHFCFDITSSSGYSQHVSMGGITEQRAIERAREMIDMEIAMTDED' A
#
# COMPACT_ATOMS: atom_id res chain seq x y z
N MET A 1 -9.91 -12.99 12.75
CA MET A 1 -10.48 -12.56 11.46
C MET A 1 -9.40 -11.77 10.77
N ASN A 2 -8.84 -12.30 9.69
CA ASN A 2 -7.76 -11.62 8.97
C ASN A 2 -8.46 -10.73 7.93
N THR A 3 -8.66 -9.47 8.28
CA THR A 3 -9.27 -8.51 7.37
C THR A 3 -8.21 -8.07 6.36
N THR A 4 -8.39 -8.48 5.11
CA THR A 4 -7.61 -8.00 3.98
C THR A 4 -8.51 -7.14 3.11
N ILE A 5 -8.09 -5.91 2.85
CA ILE A 5 -8.77 -4.92 2.03
C ILE A 5 -7.94 -4.73 0.78
N THR A 6 -8.61 -4.70 -0.37
CA THR A 6 -7.96 -4.41 -1.64
C THR A 6 -8.58 -3.16 -2.25
N ASP A 7 -7.74 -2.21 -2.65
CA ASP A 7 -8.11 -0.95 -3.30
C ASP A 7 -7.33 -0.80 -4.61
N ILE A 8 -7.89 -0.10 -5.59
CA ILE A 8 -7.19 0.20 -6.85
C ILE A 8 -7.05 1.72 -6.97
N TYR A 9 -5.81 2.19 -7.08
CA TYR A 9 -5.50 3.61 -7.15
C TYR A 9 -4.54 3.90 -8.31
N LYS A 10 -4.95 4.75 -9.25
CA LYS A 10 -4.13 5.14 -10.42
C LYS A 10 -3.55 3.95 -11.21
N GLY A 11 -4.30 2.84 -11.30
CA GLY A 11 -3.85 1.60 -11.97
C GLY A 11 -2.96 0.69 -11.12
N TRP A 12 -2.64 1.09 -9.90
CA TRP A 12 -1.95 0.26 -8.91
C TRP A 12 -2.94 -0.47 -8.02
N THR A 13 -2.61 -1.71 -7.66
CA THR A 13 -3.38 -2.51 -6.70
C THR A 13 -2.76 -2.36 -5.32
N ILE A 14 -3.55 -1.91 -4.35
CA ILE A 14 -3.19 -1.77 -2.94
C ILE A 14 -3.87 -2.90 -2.17
N SER A 15 -3.10 -3.76 -1.52
CA SER A 15 -3.63 -4.84 -0.67
C SER A 15 -3.20 -4.61 0.77
N VAL A 16 -4.12 -4.17 1.63
CA VAL A 16 -3.88 -3.95 3.06
C VAL A 16 -4.31 -5.18 3.83
N SER A 17 -3.43 -5.73 4.65
CA SER A 17 -3.74 -6.85 5.55
C SER A 17 -3.55 -6.45 7.00
N ALA A 18 -4.56 -6.73 7.83
CA ALA A 18 -4.44 -6.61 9.27
C ALA A 18 -3.48 -7.69 9.78
N LYS A 19 -2.32 -7.29 10.27
CA LYS A 19 -1.32 -8.17 10.87
C LYS A 19 -1.01 -7.62 12.25
N ASP A 20 -1.52 -8.30 13.26
CA ASP A 20 -1.29 -7.97 14.67
C ASP A 20 0.17 -8.30 15.01
N ASN A 21 1.06 -7.32 14.86
CA ASN A 21 2.48 -7.51 15.11
C ASN A 21 3.01 -6.38 15.98
N GLN A 22 2.71 -6.45 17.29
CA GLN A 22 3.18 -5.68 18.47
C GLN A 22 3.38 -4.15 18.36
N CYS A 23 3.87 -3.62 17.23
CA CYS A 23 4.12 -2.20 16.92
C CYS A 23 3.42 -1.69 15.63
N SER A 24 2.79 -2.56 14.84
CA SER A 24 1.99 -2.16 13.66
C SER A 24 0.84 -3.14 13.50
N HIS A 25 -0.35 -2.63 13.23
CA HIS A 25 -1.57 -3.44 13.14
C HIS A 25 -1.90 -3.78 11.69
N PHE A 26 -1.32 -3.05 10.72
CA PHE A 26 -1.59 -3.22 9.30
C PHE A 26 -0.30 -3.20 8.49
N CYS A 27 -0.18 -4.14 7.56
CA CYS A 27 0.79 -4.13 6.48
C CYS A 27 0.06 -3.93 5.15
N PHE A 28 0.76 -3.45 4.12
CA PHE A 28 0.17 -3.34 2.80
C PHE A 28 1.16 -3.68 1.68
N ASP A 29 0.62 -4.11 0.55
CA ASP A 29 1.34 -4.42 -0.67
C ASP A 29 0.81 -3.53 -1.78
N ILE A 30 1.70 -2.81 -2.48
CA ILE A 30 1.35 -2.07 -3.69
C ILE A 30 1.92 -2.78 -4.91
N THR A 31 1.12 -2.95 -5.95
CA THR A 31 1.53 -3.57 -7.21
C THR A 31 1.14 -2.68 -8.38
N SER A 32 2.11 -2.30 -9.18
CA SER A 32 1.97 -1.55 -10.43
C SER A 32 1.55 -2.47 -11.57
N SER A 33 0.82 -1.92 -12.55
CA SER A 33 0.56 -2.56 -13.83
C SER A 33 1.84 -2.90 -14.62
N SER A 34 2.95 -2.21 -14.33
CA SER A 34 4.26 -2.47 -14.95
C SER A 34 4.97 -3.69 -14.37
N GLY A 35 4.40 -4.35 -13.35
CA GLY A 35 4.98 -5.52 -12.69
C GLY A 35 5.86 -5.19 -11.48
N TYR A 36 5.98 -3.92 -11.12
CA TYR A 36 6.63 -3.51 -9.87
C TYR A 36 5.71 -3.81 -8.68
N SER A 37 6.25 -4.44 -7.62
CA SER A 37 5.51 -4.72 -6.40
C SER A 37 6.35 -4.39 -5.17
N GLN A 38 5.75 -3.74 -4.18
CA GLN A 38 6.42 -3.37 -2.94
C GLN A 38 5.57 -3.74 -1.72
N HIS A 39 6.18 -4.50 -0.81
CA HIS A 39 5.59 -4.89 0.47
C HIS A 39 6.04 -3.93 1.58
N VAL A 40 5.08 -3.40 2.35
CA VAL A 40 5.30 -2.51 3.48
C VAL A 40 4.71 -3.12 4.74
N SER A 41 5.58 -3.65 5.60
CA SER A 41 5.20 -4.33 6.84
C SER A 41 4.63 -3.40 7.92
N MET A 42 4.94 -2.10 7.84
CA MET A 42 4.49 -1.06 8.79
C MET A 42 3.61 -0.04 8.06
N GLY A 43 2.43 -0.48 7.66
CA GLY A 43 1.50 0.35 6.91
C GLY A 43 0.80 1.40 7.76
N GLY A 44 0.50 1.05 9.02
CA GLY A 44 -0.10 1.96 9.97
C GLY A 44 -0.80 1.25 11.14
N ILE A 45 -1.39 2.06 12.01
CA ILE A 45 -2.19 1.59 13.16
C ILE A 45 -3.65 1.35 12.74
N THR A 46 -4.11 2.00 11.67
CA THR A 46 -5.45 1.82 11.08
C THR A 46 -5.35 1.51 9.59
N GLU A 47 -6.38 0.85 9.05
CA GLU A 47 -6.52 0.57 7.62
C GLU A 47 -6.42 1.84 6.77
N GLN A 48 -7.07 2.92 7.22
CA GLN A 48 -7.10 4.18 6.49
C GLN A 48 -5.70 4.78 6.36
N ARG A 49 -4.91 4.72 7.45
CA ARG A 49 -3.51 5.18 7.44
C ARG A 49 -2.63 4.37 6.49
N ALA A 50 -2.86 3.06 6.41
CA ALA A 50 -2.15 2.17 5.50
C ALA A 50 -2.50 2.50 4.03
N ILE A 51 -3.77 2.75 3.73
CA ILE A 51 -4.22 3.14 2.38
C ILE A 51 -3.66 4.52 2.00
N GLU A 52 -3.75 5.52 2.88
CA GLU A 52 -3.21 6.86 2.62
C GLU A 52 -1.72 6.80 2.32
N ARG A 53 -0.95 6.06 3.13
CA ARG A 53 0.49 5.87 2.92
C ARG A 53 0.80 5.15 1.61
N ALA A 54 0.03 4.12 1.27
CA ALA A 54 0.16 3.42 -0.01
C ALA A 54 -0.08 4.37 -1.20
N ARG A 55 -1.09 5.24 -1.11
CA ARG A 55 -1.38 6.25 -2.13
C ARG A 55 -0.28 7.28 -2.26
N GLU A 56 0.29 7.77 -1.16
CA GLU A 56 1.44 8.70 -1.19
C GLU A 56 2.66 8.07 -1.88
N MET A 57 2.94 6.78 -1.61
CA MET A 57 4.03 6.06 -2.27
C MET A 57 3.79 5.90 -3.77
N ILE A 58 2.57 5.52 -4.16
CA ILE A 58 2.19 5.42 -5.57
C ILE A 58 2.30 6.78 -6.27
N ASP A 59 1.88 7.85 -5.60
CA ASP A 59 1.94 9.20 -6.17
C ASP A 59 3.39 9.64 -6.42
N MET A 60 4.29 9.39 -5.47
CA MET A 60 5.72 9.64 -5.65
C MET A 60 6.32 8.82 -6.78
N GLU A 61 5.99 7.53 -6.88
CA GLU A 61 6.53 6.66 -7.92
C GLU A 61 6.04 7.09 -9.31
N ILE A 62 4.76 7.47 -9.42
CA ILE A 62 4.19 8.00 -10.67
C ILE A 62 4.85 9.33 -11.02
N ALA A 63 5.03 10.23 -10.06
CA ALA A 63 5.70 11.51 -10.29
C ALA A 63 7.14 11.32 -10.78
N MET A 64 7.90 10.38 -10.20
CA MET A 64 9.25 10.05 -10.67
C MET A 64 9.27 9.38 -12.05
N THR A 65 8.23 8.61 -12.39
CA THR A 65 8.15 7.91 -13.69
C THR A 65 7.68 8.83 -14.82
N ASP A 66 6.88 9.86 -14.53
CA ASP A 66 6.34 10.81 -15.52
C ASP A 66 7.38 11.88 -15.96
N GLU A 67 8.51 11.99 -15.25
CA GLU A 67 9.59 12.94 -15.55
C GLU A 67 10.65 12.46 -16.58
N ASP A 68 10.45 11.31 -17.24
CA ASP A 68 11.38 10.77 -18.27
C ASP A 68 10.82 10.83 -19.72
#